data_AF-A0A2G6R385-F1
#
_entry.id   AF-A0A2G6R385-F1
#
_cell.length_a   1.000
_cell.length_b   1.000
_cell.length_c   1.000
_cell.angle_alpha   90.00
_cell.angle_beta   90.00
_cell.angle_gamma   90.00
#
_symmetry.space_group_name_H-M   'P 1'
#
loop_
_entity.id
_entity.type
_entity.pdbx_description
1 polymer ?
#
loop_
_entity_poly.entity_id
_entity_poly.type
_entity_poly.pdbx_seq_one_letter_code
_entity_poly.pdbx_strand_id
1 'polypeptide(L)'
;MASLAWYHQQMYGFHTGDFIRSQTHAYEAHPAGWLLMVRPIGIDAVNDIKPGTGGCPGPDNCLQVISGLGTPLLWWAAALALLVGIVWWVTGRDSRYALPIVAGMSTYLTWFPSADRPLFFFYAITIIPFTTIILAMLLGQFLGPPDWPKRKRRAWMVGSYIALVAANFAFIYPILTDQILPRSHWLARMWLSTWI
;
A
#
# COMPACT_ATOMS: atom_id res chain seq x y z
N MET A 1 21.74 20.13 -25.59
CA MET A 1 21.24 18.77 -25.90
C MET A 1 22.25 17.68 -25.51
N ALA A 2 23.55 17.81 -25.83
CA ALA A 2 24.57 16.82 -25.44
C ALA A 2 24.67 16.57 -23.92
N SER A 3 24.59 17.61 -23.09
CA SER A 3 24.59 17.49 -21.63
C SER A 3 23.38 16.72 -21.09
N LEU A 4 22.19 16.95 -21.66
CA LEU A 4 20.97 16.24 -21.28
C LEU A 4 21.06 14.75 -21.63
N ALA A 5 21.47 14.43 -22.86
CA ALA A 5 21.64 13.05 -23.29
C ALA A 5 22.68 12.30 -22.44
N TRP A 6 23.82 12.94 -22.16
CA TRP A 6 24.85 12.39 -21.29
C TRP A 6 24.32 12.13 -19.87
N TYR A 7 23.58 13.08 -19.29
CA TYR A 7 22.97 12.91 -17.98
C TYR A 7 21.98 11.73 -17.93
N HIS A 8 21.10 11.58 -18.94
CA HIS A 8 20.20 10.43 -19.02
C HIS A 8 20.93 9.10 -19.17
N GLN A 9 22.06 9.07 -19.90
CA GLN A 9 22.91 7.89 -20.01
C GLN A 9 23.52 7.52 -18.65
N GLN A 10 24.00 8.50 -17.88
CA GLN A 10 24.51 8.28 -16.52
C GLN A 10 23.41 7.76 -15.58
N MET A 11 22.22 8.38 -15.62
CA MET A 11 21.06 7.91 -14.83
C MET A 11 20.67 6.48 -15.17
N TYR A 12 20.58 6.15 -16.46
CA TYR A 12 20.23 4.80 -16.90
C TYR A 12 21.30 3.79 -16.45
N GLY A 13 22.58 4.11 -16.62
CA GLY A 13 23.70 3.29 -16.17
C GLY A 13 23.69 3.05 -14.66
N PHE A 14 23.37 4.08 -13.85
CA PHE A 14 23.21 3.92 -12.41
C PHE A 14 22.08 2.94 -12.05
N HIS A 15 20.92 3.03 -12.70
CA HIS A 15 19.75 2.20 -12.37
C HIS A 15 19.81 0.76 -12.94
N THR A 16 20.71 0.49 -13.89
CA THR A 16 20.82 -0.81 -14.59
C THR A 16 22.16 -1.50 -14.42
N GLY A 17 23.17 -0.79 -13.89
CA GLY A 17 24.52 -1.28 -13.72
C GLY A 17 24.71 -2.09 -12.44
N ASP A 18 25.87 -2.74 -12.34
CA ASP A 18 26.18 -3.68 -11.25
C ASP A 18 26.26 -3.00 -9.87
N PHE A 19 26.62 -1.71 -9.83
CA PHE A 19 26.71 -0.95 -8.58
C PHE A 19 25.42 -0.99 -7.79
N ILE A 20 24.26 -0.67 -8.40
CA ILE A 20 22.99 -0.64 -7.67
C ILE A 20 22.48 -2.04 -7.34
N ARG A 21 22.75 -3.02 -8.21
CA ARG A 21 22.36 -4.43 -8.03
C ARG A 21 23.06 -5.08 -6.85
N SER A 22 24.30 -4.67 -6.54
CA SER A 22 25.04 -5.20 -5.41
C SER A 22 24.69 -4.54 -4.07
N GLN A 23 23.84 -3.51 -4.06
CA GLN A 23 23.42 -2.87 -2.82
C GLN A 23 22.31 -3.68 -2.14
N THR A 24 22.22 -3.56 -0.82
CA THR A 24 21.17 -4.20 -0.02
C THR A 24 20.61 -3.20 0.98
N HIS A 25 19.33 -3.33 1.34
CA HIS A 25 18.72 -2.47 2.35
C HIS A 25 17.82 -3.26 3.31
N ALA A 26 17.85 -2.90 4.60
CA ALA A 26 17.06 -3.56 5.64
C ALA A 26 15.53 -3.44 5.44
N TYR A 27 15.08 -2.48 4.64
CA TYR A 27 13.67 -2.28 4.26
C TYR A 27 13.37 -2.59 2.78
N GLU A 28 14.25 -3.32 2.11
CA GLU A 28 14.00 -3.78 0.74
C GLU A 28 12.72 -4.62 0.67
N ALA A 29 11.82 -4.29 -0.26
CA ALA A 29 10.55 -4.95 -0.45
C ALA A 29 10.37 -5.35 -1.92
N HIS A 30 10.38 -6.66 -2.18
CA HIS A 30 10.20 -7.20 -3.52
C HIS A 30 8.79 -6.91 -4.07
N PRO A 31 8.65 -6.52 -5.36
CA PRO A 31 7.37 -6.10 -5.95
C PRO A 31 6.26 -7.13 -5.81
N ALA A 32 6.56 -8.42 -5.90
CA ALA A 32 5.58 -9.50 -5.70
C ALA A 32 4.80 -9.41 -4.37
N GLY A 33 5.38 -8.79 -3.33
CA GLY A 33 4.73 -8.61 -2.03
C GLY A 33 3.90 -7.33 -1.90
N TRP A 34 3.94 -6.41 -2.88
CA TRP A 34 3.35 -5.08 -2.75
C TRP A 34 1.82 -5.11 -2.72
N LEU A 35 1.17 -5.85 -3.62
CA LEU A 35 -0.30 -5.94 -3.63
C LEU A 35 -0.88 -6.50 -2.31
N LEU A 36 -0.12 -7.30 -1.59
CA LEU A 36 -0.54 -7.87 -0.30
C LEU A 36 0.03 -7.11 0.91
N MET A 37 0.81 -6.05 0.69
CA MET A 37 1.49 -5.29 1.74
C MET A 37 2.30 -6.21 2.67
N VAL A 38 3.09 -7.11 2.09
CA VAL A 38 3.86 -8.10 2.86
C VAL A 38 4.93 -7.40 3.70
N ARG A 39 5.63 -6.42 3.15
CA ARG A 39 6.72 -5.71 3.83
C ARG A 39 6.63 -4.20 3.58
N PRO A 40 6.08 -3.44 4.53
CA PRO A 40 6.12 -1.97 4.54
C PRO A 40 7.54 -1.43 4.73
N ILE A 41 7.70 -0.11 4.59
CA ILE A 41 8.97 0.59 4.81
C ILE A 41 8.94 1.38 6.13
N GLY A 42 10.02 1.33 6.91
CA GLY A 42 10.29 2.30 7.97
C GLY A 42 10.99 3.53 7.39
N ILE A 43 10.46 4.72 7.64
CA ILE A 43 11.00 6.01 7.19
C ILE A 43 11.75 6.70 8.34
N ASP A 44 11.19 6.65 9.54
CA ASP A 44 11.81 7.17 10.76
C ASP A 44 11.58 6.19 11.92
N ALA A 45 12.53 6.13 12.85
CA ALA A 45 12.41 5.36 14.07
C ALA A 45 13.28 5.90 15.21
N VAL A 46 12.62 6.40 16.25
CA VAL A 46 13.20 6.71 17.56
C VAL A 46 12.67 5.72 18.58
N ASN A 47 13.56 4.90 19.13
CA ASN A 47 13.23 3.88 20.13
C ASN A 47 13.65 4.33 21.54
N ASP A 48 13.20 3.60 22.55
CA ASP A 48 13.61 3.76 23.95
C ASP A 48 13.38 5.16 24.55
N ILE A 49 12.29 5.82 24.13
CA ILE A 49 11.85 7.09 24.70
C ILE A 49 11.39 6.84 26.14
N LYS A 50 12.12 7.39 27.11
CA LYS A 50 11.83 7.16 28.53
C LYS A 50 10.49 7.80 28.95
N PRO A 51 9.78 7.20 29.92
CA PRO A 51 8.63 7.81 30.58
C PRO A 51 8.88 9.27 30.98
N GLY A 52 7.88 10.14 30.75
CA GLY A 52 7.98 11.58 31.05
C GLY A 52 8.80 12.41 30.06
N THR A 53 9.46 11.79 29.08
CA THR A 53 10.13 12.48 27.97
C THR A 53 9.20 12.57 26.75
N GLY A 54 9.10 13.74 26.13
CA GLY A 54 8.32 13.92 24.89
C GLY A 54 6.81 13.64 25.02
N GLY A 55 6.26 13.52 26.23
CA GLY A 55 4.84 13.15 26.43
C GLY A 55 4.59 11.63 26.43
N CYS A 56 5.62 10.79 26.59
CA CYS A 56 5.44 9.35 26.79
C CYS A 56 4.62 9.06 28.07
N PRO A 57 3.42 8.43 27.97
CA PRO A 57 2.42 8.42 29.05
C PRO A 57 2.55 7.26 30.07
N GLY A 58 3.34 6.22 29.79
CA GLY A 58 3.39 4.98 30.57
C GLY A 58 4.68 4.77 31.37
N PRO A 59 4.77 3.69 32.18
CA PRO A 59 6.02 3.28 32.84
C PRO A 59 7.00 2.58 31.88
N ASP A 60 6.51 2.04 30.77
CA ASP A 60 7.34 1.43 29.72
C ASP A 60 7.89 2.49 28.75
N ASN A 61 9.01 2.18 28.11
CA ASN A 61 9.55 3.03 27.05
C ASN A 61 8.57 3.15 25.86
N CYS A 62 8.49 4.36 25.33
CA CYS A 62 7.80 4.65 24.09
C CYS A 62 8.74 4.57 22.89
N LEU A 63 8.13 4.59 21.71
CA LEU A 63 8.80 4.75 20.43
C LEU A 63 8.01 5.73 19.57
N GLN A 64 8.69 6.29 18.59
CA GLN A 64 8.14 7.21 17.61
C GLN A 64 8.66 6.74 16.25
N VAL A 65 7.76 6.38 15.35
CA VAL A 65 8.12 5.79 14.07
C VAL A 65 7.21 6.31 12.97
N ILE A 66 7.78 6.44 11.77
CA ILE A 66 7.02 6.62 10.54
C ILE A 66 7.12 5.34 9.73
N SER A 67 6.00 4.64 9.61
CA SER A 67 5.85 3.48 8.73
C SER A 67 5.13 3.90 7.45
N GLY A 68 5.77 3.69 6.31
CA GLY A 68 5.13 3.80 4.99
C GLY A 68 4.33 2.55 4.69
N LEU A 69 3.06 2.53 5.08
CA LEU A 69 2.09 1.48 4.74
C LEU A 69 0.75 2.06 4.26
N GLY A 70 -0.01 1.28 3.50
CA GLY A 70 -1.40 1.61 3.19
C GLY A 70 -2.34 1.21 4.31
N THR A 71 -3.59 1.68 4.25
CA THR A 71 -4.67 1.22 5.14
C THR A 71 -4.97 -0.27 4.88
N PRO A 72 -4.67 -1.21 5.79
CA PRO A 72 -4.73 -2.64 5.50
C PRO A 72 -6.06 -3.14 4.93
N LEU A 73 -7.19 -2.71 5.50
CA LEU A 73 -8.52 -3.15 5.04
C LEU A 73 -8.86 -2.63 3.64
N LEU A 74 -8.39 -1.42 3.30
CA LEU A 74 -8.56 -0.89 1.96
C LEU A 74 -7.63 -1.61 0.98
N TRP A 75 -6.37 -1.79 1.36
CA TRP A 75 -5.33 -2.37 0.52
C TRP A 75 -5.67 -3.80 0.11
N TRP A 76 -6.00 -4.65 1.08
CA TRP A 76 -6.32 -6.05 0.81
C TRP A 76 -7.65 -6.23 0.07
N ALA A 77 -8.65 -5.41 0.36
CA ALA A 77 -9.89 -5.41 -0.41
C ALA A 77 -9.66 -4.95 -1.85
N ALA A 78 -8.78 -3.97 -2.08
CA ALA A 78 -8.42 -3.51 -3.42
C ALA A 78 -7.61 -4.56 -4.19
N ALA A 79 -6.74 -5.31 -3.50
CA ALA A 79 -6.03 -6.46 -4.09
C ALA A 79 -6.99 -7.59 -4.49
N LEU A 80 -7.94 -7.94 -3.61
CA LEU A 80 -9.00 -8.91 -3.94
C LEU A 80 -9.88 -8.39 -5.08
N ALA A 81 -10.20 -7.10 -5.07
CA ALA A 81 -10.98 -6.45 -6.13
C ALA A 81 -10.28 -6.54 -7.48
N LEU A 82 -8.96 -6.35 -7.52
CA LEU A 82 -8.17 -6.55 -8.73
C LEU A 82 -8.30 -7.98 -9.27
N LEU A 83 -8.20 -9.00 -8.41
CA LEU A 83 -8.37 -10.40 -8.82
C LEU A 83 -9.78 -10.65 -9.38
N VAL A 84 -10.82 -10.18 -8.69
CA VAL A 84 -12.21 -10.32 -9.16
C VAL A 84 -12.43 -9.57 -10.47
N GLY A 85 -11.89 -8.35 -10.60
CA GLY A 85 -11.95 -7.54 -11.81
C GLY A 85 -11.28 -8.22 -13.00
N ILE A 86 -10.12 -8.87 -12.80
CA ILE A 86 -9.46 -9.66 -13.84
C ILE A 86 -10.35 -10.82 -14.29
N VAL A 87 -10.96 -11.55 -13.33
CA VAL A 87 -11.89 -12.63 -13.66
C VAL A 87 -13.07 -12.10 -14.48
N TRP A 88 -13.69 -11.00 -14.06
CA TRP A 88 -14.84 -10.43 -14.76
C TRP A 88 -14.50 -9.87 -16.15
N TRP A 89 -13.30 -9.33 -16.31
CA TRP A 89 -12.80 -8.90 -17.60
C TRP A 89 -12.58 -10.08 -18.55
N VAL A 90 -11.90 -11.13 -18.10
CA VAL A 90 -11.51 -12.26 -18.95
C VAL A 90 -12.68 -13.21 -19.22
N THR A 91 -13.40 -13.64 -18.19
CA THR A 91 -14.49 -14.63 -18.33
C THR A 91 -15.83 -13.97 -18.63
N GLY A 92 -16.13 -12.87 -17.95
CA GLY A 92 -17.36 -12.09 -18.11
C GLY A 92 -17.34 -11.15 -19.32
N ARG A 93 -16.17 -10.96 -19.96
CA ARG A 93 -15.95 -10.01 -21.06
C ARG A 93 -16.40 -8.58 -20.73
N ASP A 94 -16.30 -8.21 -19.45
CA ASP A 94 -16.66 -6.87 -19.00
C ASP A 94 -15.51 -5.89 -19.26
N SER A 95 -15.57 -5.23 -20.42
CA SER A 95 -14.54 -4.28 -20.87
C SER A 95 -14.36 -3.08 -19.95
N ARG A 96 -15.28 -2.81 -19.02
CA ARG A 96 -15.15 -1.69 -18.07
C ARG A 96 -13.92 -1.84 -17.18
N TYR A 97 -13.54 -3.08 -16.84
CA TYR A 97 -12.37 -3.37 -16.02
C TYR A 97 -11.04 -3.27 -16.77
N ALA A 98 -11.06 -3.28 -18.12
CA ALA A 98 -9.86 -3.33 -18.93
C ALA A 98 -8.93 -2.13 -18.67
N LEU A 99 -9.47 -0.90 -18.72
CA LEU A 99 -8.67 0.31 -18.55
C LEU A 99 -7.97 0.39 -17.19
N PRO A 100 -8.66 0.29 -16.03
CA PRO A 100 -7.98 0.38 -14.75
C PRO A 100 -7.03 -0.80 -14.50
N ILE A 101 -7.35 -2.01 -14.98
CA ILE A 101 -6.43 -3.15 -14.87
C ILE A 101 -5.16 -2.92 -15.69
N VAL A 102 -5.28 -2.58 -16.97
CA VAL A 102 -4.12 -2.37 -17.85
C VAL A 102 -3.26 -1.21 -17.35
N ALA A 103 -3.88 -0.10 -16.93
CA ALA A 103 -3.15 1.05 -16.41
C ALA A 103 -2.48 0.77 -15.05
N GLY A 104 -3.13 0.01 -14.16
CA GLY A 104 -2.50 -0.42 -12.90
C GLY A 104 -1.39 -1.44 -13.10
N MET A 105 -1.55 -2.36 -14.05
CA MET A 105 -0.53 -3.36 -14.35
C MET A 105 0.66 -2.78 -15.12
N SER A 106 0.47 -1.73 -15.92
CA SER A 106 1.60 -1.04 -16.56
C SER A 106 2.50 -0.32 -15.55
N THR A 107 1.94 0.20 -14.45
CA THR A 107 2.73 0.79 -13.36
C THR A 107 3.35 -0.26 -12.43
N TYR A 108 2.69 -1.42 -12.27
CA TYR A 108 3.18 -2.49 -11.39
C TYR A 108 4.22 -3.41 -12.05
N LEU A 109 3.91 -3.95 -13.22
CA LEU A 109 4.70 -5.01 -13.86
C LEU A 109 6.07 -4.50 -14.34
N THR A 110 6.19 -3.18 -14.57
CA THR A 110 7.45 -2.54 -14.99
C THR A 110 8.55 -2.60 -13.93
N TRP A 111 8.22 -2.92 -12.68
CA TRP A 111 9.22 -3.12 -11.61
C TRP A 111 9.88 -4.51 -11.64
N PHE A 112 9.23 -5.53 -12.19
CA PHE A 112 9.75 -6.91 -12.18
C PHE A 112 11.08 -7.07 -12.94
N PRO A 113 11.28 -6.45 -14.13
CA PRO A 113 12.57 -6.49 -14.82
C PRO A 113 13.73 -5.83 -14.05
N SER A 114 13.43 -5.07 -12.99
CA SER A 114 14.40 -4.40 -12.12
C SER A 114 14.27 -4.85 -10.67
N ALA A 115 13.74 -6.05 -10.41
CA ALA A 115 13.62 -6.61 -9.06
C ALA A 115 14.92 -7.23 -8.53
N ASP A 116 16.01 -7.11 -9.30
CA ASP A 116 17.38 -7.52 -8.99
C ASP A 116 18.22 -6.45 -8.26
N ARG A 117 17.59 -5.32 -7.93
CA ARG A 117 18.17 -4.23 -7.12
C ARG A 117 17.23 -3.90 -5.96
N PRO A 118 17.70 -3.16 -4.94
CA PRO A 118 16.83 -2.72 -3.87
C PRO A 118 15.63 -1.93 -4.37
N LEU A 119 14.44 -2.46 -4.09
CA LEU A 119 13.17 -1.80 -4.31
C LEU A 119 12.43 -1.62 -2.98
N PHE A 120 11.48 -0.70 -2.95
CA PHE A 120 10.80 -0.31 -1.71
C PHE A 120 9.30 -0.26 -1.89
N PHE A 121 8.58 -0.53 -0.80
CA PHE A 121 7.12 -0.61 -0.83
C PHE A 121 6.44 0.68 -1.28
N PHE A 122 7.02 1.85 -1.01
CA PHE A 122 6.42 3.13 -1.41
C PHE A 122 6.26 3.29 -2.94
N TYR A 123 7.00 2.53 -3.76
CA TYR A 123 6.80 2.51 -5.22
C TYR A 123 5.40 1.99 -5.62
N ALA A 124 4.77 1.18 -4.77
CA ALA A 124 3.41 0.69 -4.96
C ALA A 124 2.36 1.80 -4.97
N ILE A 125 2.70 3.03 -4.56
CA ILE A 125 1.80 4.20 -4.61
C ILE A 125 1.20 4.42 -6.00
N THR A 126 1.96 4.08 -7.05
CA THR A 126 1.56 4.23 -8.46
C THR A 126 0.42 3.29 -8.89
N ILE A 127 0.16 2.24 -8.12
CA ILE A 127 -0.89 1.25 -8.40
C ILE A 127 -2.22 1.66 -7.75
N ILE A 128 -2.15 2.43 -6.66
CA ILE A 128 -3.28 2.78 -5.78
C ILE A 128 -4.49 3.33 -6.54
N PRO A 129 -4.36 4.35 -7.43
CA PRO A 129 -5.52 4.95 -8.09
C PRO A 129 -6.33 3.91 -8.87
N PHE A 130 -5.66 2.94 -9.48
CA PHE A 130 -6.31 1.93 -10.31
C PHE A 130 -6.99 0.84 -9.48
N THR A 131 -6.32 0.37 -8.43
CA THR A 131 -6.91 -0.64 -7.53
C THR A 131 -8.11 -0.10 -6.76
N THR A 132 -8.12 1.19 -6.39
CA THR A 132 -9.26 1.83 -5.73
C THR A 132 -10.43 2.07 -6.68
N ILE A 133 -10.16 2.41 -7.96
CA ILE A 133 -11.19 2.45 -9.01
C ILE A 133 -11.84 1.08 -9.18
N ILE A 134 -11.05 0.00 -9.29
CA ILE A 134 -11.59 -1.36 -9.44
C ILE A 134 -12.45 -1.74 -8.23
N LEU A 135 -11.98 -1.45 -7.02
CA LEU A 135 -12.77 -1.66 -5.80
C LEU A 135 -14.08 -0.86 -5.81
N ALA A 136 -14.04 0.41 -6.19
CA ALA A 136 -15.23 1.25 -6.28
C ALA A 136 -16.23 0.72 -7.33
N MET A 137 -15.74 0.23 -8.47
CA MET A 137 -16.58 -0.40 -9.50
C MET A 137 -17.27 -1.67 -8.96
N LEU A 138 -16.54 -2.53 -8.25
CA LEU A 138 -17.13 -3.73 -7.64
C LEU A 138 -18.16 -3.38 -6.56
N LEU A 139 -17.88 -2.41 -5.70
CA LEU A 139 -18.84 -1.94 -4.69
C LEU A 139 -20.09 -1.32 -5.34
N GLY A 140 -19.91 -0.56 -6.43
CA GLY A 140 -21.00 0.00 -7.21
C GLY A 140 -21.86 -1.07 -7.89
N GLN A 141 -21.23 -2.09 -8.47
CA GLN A 141 -21.94 -3.23 -9.05
C GLN A 141 -22.64 -4.08 -7.98
N PHE A 142 -22.03 -4.23 -6.80
CA PHE A 142 -22.66 -4.89 -5.65
C PHE A 142 -23.89 -4.10 -5.16
N LEU A 143 -23.83 -2.77 -5.14
CA LEU A 143 -24.97 -1.91 -4.79
C LEU A 143 -26.12 -2.02 -5.80
N GLY A 144 -25.80 -2.08 -7.11
CA GLY A 144 -26.76 -2.22 -8.21
C GLY A 144 -27.46 -0.91 -8.61
N PRO A 145 -28.45 -0.93 -9.51
CA PRO A 145 -29.32 0.20 -9.86
C PRO A 145 -30.41 0.50 -8.79
N PRO A 146 -31.13 1.64 -8.85
CA PRO A 146 -32.11 2.06 -7.84
C PRO A 146 -33.16 1.00 -7.47
N ASP A 147 -33.64 0.26 -8.47
CA ASP A 147 -34.70 -0.75 -8.29
C ASP A 147 -34.17 -2.15 -7.93
N TRP A 148 -32.87 -2.26 -7.64
CA TRP A 148 -32.24 -3.55 -7.40
C TRP A 148 -32.71 -4.20 -6.08
N PRO A 149 -32.95 -5.52 -6.05
CA PRO A 149 -33.42 -6.20 -4.85
C PRO A 149 -32.49 -5.98 -3.65
N LYS A 150 -33.09 -5.63 -2.50
CA LYS A 150 -32.39 -5.40 -1.22
C LYS A 150 -31.36 -4.25 -1.29
N ARG A 151 -31.49 -3.28 -2.21
CA ARG A 151 -30.57 -2.13 -2.35
C ARG A 151 -30.25 -1.44 -1.02
N LYS A 152 -31.25 -1.14 -0.18
CA LYS A 152 -31.04 -0.52 1.14
C LYS A 152 -30.07 -1.32 2.01
N ARG A 153 -30.23 -2.65 2.08
CA ARG A 153 -29.32 -3.53 2.84
C ARG A 153 -27.91 -3.55 2.24
N ARG A 154 -27.80 -3.60 0.91
CA ARG A 154 -26.51 -3.54 0.20
C ARG A 154 -25.80 -2.19 0.44
N ALA A 155 -26.54 -1.08 0.45
CA ALA A 155 -26.02 0.24 0.76
C ALA A 155 -25.46 0.31 2.19
N TRP A 156 -26.18 -0.25 3.18
CA TRP A 156 -25.66 -0.38 4.54
C TRP A 156 -24.36 -1.18 4.58
N MET A 157 -24.27 -2.31 3.88
CA MET A 157 -23.03 -3.11 3.82
C MET A 157 -21.85 -2.32 3.23
N VAL A 158 -22.07 -1.62 2.11
CA VAL A 158 -21.03 -0.78 1.48
C VAL A 158 -20.63 0.38 2.40
N GLY A 159 -21.60 1.07 2.99
CA GLY A 159 -21.35 2.17 3.93
C GLY A 159 -20.60 1.72 5.18
N SER A 160 -20.98 0.57 5.77
CA SER A 160 -20.26 -0.04 6.89
C SER A 160 -18.83 -0.42 6.53
N TYR A 161 -18.61 -0.96 5.32
CA TYR A 161 -17.25 -1.24 4.84
C TYR A 161 -16.40 0.05 4.75
N ILE A 162 -16.95 1.13 4.18
CA ILE A 162 -16.25 2.42 4.10
C ILE A 162 -15.94 2.97 5.49
N ALA A 163 -16.90 2.87 6.42
CA ALA A 163 -16.69 3.28 7.82
C ALA A 163 -15.59 2.45 8.52
N LEU A 164 -15.52 1.14 8.27
CA LEU A 164 -14.46 0.27 8.77
C LEU A 164 -13.09 0.64 8.20
N VAL A 165 -13.02 1.00 6.91
CA VAL A 165 -11.77 1.50 6.30
C VAL A 165 -11.33 2.80 6.97
N ALA A 166 -12.24 3.75 7.21
CA ALA A 166 -11.93 4.99 7.90
C ALA A 166 -11.47 4.75 9.34
N ALA A 167 -12.12 3.83 10.06
CA ALA A 167 -11.70 3.42 11.41
C ALA A 167 -10.32 2.74 11.41
N ASN A 168 -10.04 1.89 10.43
CA ASN A 168 -8.73 1.26 10.27
C ASN A 168 -7.63 2.28 9.95
N PHE A 169 -7.92 3.30 9.13
CA PHE A 169 -7.02 4.42 8.90
C PHE A 169 -6.76 5.20 10.19
N ALA A 170 -7.81 5.56 10.94
CA ALA A 170 -7.66 6.25 12.23
C ALA A 170 -6.83 5.44 13.23
N PHE A 171 -6.98 4.11 13.24
CA PHE A 171 -6.20 3.21 14.08
C PHE A 171 -4.69 3.26 13.75
N ILE A 172 -4.32 3.22 12.47
CA ILE A 172 -2.90 3.25 12.04
C ILE A 172 -2.32 4.66 11.94
N TYR A 173 -3.13 5.72 11.94
CA TYR A 173 -2.69 7.11 11.79
C TYR A 173 -1.49 7.52 12.67
N PRO A 174 -1.37 7.08 13.94
CA PRO A 174 -0.22 7.41 14.78
C PRO A 174 1.13 6.97 14.20
N ILE A 175 1.20 5.83 13.51
CA ILE A 175 2.44 5.33 12.88
C ILE A 175 2.68 5.91 11.47
N LEU A 176 1.73 6.69 10.94
CA LEU A 176 1.89 7.44 9.69
C LEU A 176 2.34 8.88 9.94
N THR A 177 2.17 9.37 11.16
CA THR A 177 2.35 10.79 11.54
C THR A 177 3.34 10.99 12.68
N ASP A 178 4.17 9.99 12.92
CA ASP A 178 5.27 10.08 13.87
C ASP A 178 4.84 10.41 15.31
N GLN A 179 3.74 9.80 15.76
CA GLN A 179 3.29 10.00 17.13
C GLN A 179 4.07 9.12 18.11
N ILE A 180 4.30 9.65 19.31
CA ILE A 180 4.89 8.90 20.41
C ILE A 180 3.88 7.89 20.95
N LEU A 181 4.26 6.62 20.94
CA LEU A 181 3.41 5.49 21.31
C LEU A 181 4.16 4.55 22.25
N PRO A 182 3.49 3.98 23.27
CA PRO A 182 4.02 2.82 23.97
C PRO A 182 4.27 1.66 22.99
N ARG A 183 5.31 0.85 23.23
CA ARG A 183 5.67 -0.27 22.34
C ARG A 183 4.50 -1.24 22.09
N SER A 184 3.66 -1.49 23.09
CA SER A 184 2.47 -2.34 22.96
C SER A 184 1.45 -1.79 21.96
N HIS A 185 1.26 -0.47 21.92
CA HIS A 185 0.37 0.19 20.97
C HIS A 185 0.92 0.09 19.54
N TRP A 186 2.23 0.27 19.37
CA TRP A 186 2.86 0.06 18.07
C TRP A 186 2.73 -1.39 17.59
N LEU A 187 3.04 -2.37 18.44
CA LEU A 187 2.91 -3.80 18.11
C LEU A 187 1.48 -4.19 17.72
N ALA A 188 0.45 -3.60 18.34
CA ALA A 188 -0.95 -3.85 17.97
C ALA A 188 -1.28 -3.45 16.52
N ARG A 189 -0.44 -2.61 15.89
CA ARG A 189 -0.58 -2.18 14.48
C ARG A 189 0.27 -3.03 13.53
N MET A 190 1.18 -3.85 14.05
CA MET A 190 2.03 -4.76 13.27
C MET A 190 1.31 -6.10 13.09
N TRP A 191 0.48 -6.19 12.05
CA TRP A 191 -0.38 -7.37 11.84
C TRP A 191 0.36 -8.56 11.23
N LEU A 192 1.43 -8.30 10.48
CA LEU A 192 2.35 -9.32 10.01
C LEU A 192 3.68 -9.17 10.73
N SER A 193 4.36 -10.27 11.00
CA SER A 193 5.71 -10.26 11.60
C SER A 193 6.73 -9.53 10.71
N THR A 194 6.49 -9.48 9.41
CA THR A 194 7.30 -8.79 8.40
C THR A 194 7.11 -7.26 8.40
N TRP A 195 6.22 -6.71 9.23
CA TRP A 195 6.03 -5.26 9.37
C TRP A 195 6.93 -4.62 10.44
N ILE A 196 7.65 -5.45 11.19
CA ILE A 196 8.59 -5.07 12.26
C ILE A 196 9.99 -4.90 11.65
#